data_AF-A0A958DE42-F1
#
_entry.id   AF-A0A958DE42-F1
#
_cell.length_a   1.000
_cell.length_b   1.000
_cell.length_c   1.000
_cell.angle_alpha   90.00
_cell.angle_beta   90.00
_cell.angle_gamma   90.00
#
_symmetry.space_group_name_H-M   'P 1'
#
loop_
_entity.id
_entity.type
_entity.pdbx_description
1 polymer ?
#
loop_
_entity_poly.entity_id
_entity_poly.type
_entity_poly.pdbx_seq_one_letter_code
_entity_poly.pdbx_strand_id
1 'polypeptide(L)'
;MTFAKHMLGSMLPRVFVAASVMVAPAFADTNTLTAVKGTAAPALDGSADDPVWQSAPAVTLNFGKGENFGGNGRTEGTLKAAYVGDMLYMVLQYKDDTYSQKRFP
;
A
#
# COMPACT_ATOMS: atom_id res chain seq x y z
N MET A 1 10.80 -82.30 -10.80
CA MET A 1 9.58 -81.48 -11.00
C MET A 1 9.54 -80.46 -9.88
N THR A 2 9.96 -79.23 -10.16
CA THR A 2 10.01 -78.13 -9.18
C THR A 2 9.35 -76.92 -9.83
N PHE A 3 8.20 -76.50 -9.28
CA PHE A 3 7.39 -75.39 -9.80
C PHE A 3 8.03 -74.04 -9.43
N ALA A 4 8.26 -73.20 -10.45
CA ALA A 4 8.77 -71.84 -10.30
C ALA A 4 7.64 -70.87 -9.89
N LYS A 5 7.83 -70.24 -8.73
CA LYS A 5 6.94 -69.27 -8.08
C LYS A 5 6.99 -67.92 -8.82
N HIS A 6 5.91 -67.55 -9.50
CA HIS A 6 5.74 -66.21 -10.07
C HIS A 6 5.38 -65.21 -8.96
N MET A 7 6.26 -64.24 -8.71
CA MET A 7 5.96 -63.09 -7.87
C MET A 7 5.49 -61.93 -8.75
N LEU A 8 4.19 -61.63 -8.70
CA LEU A 8 3.59 -60.48 -9.34
C LEU A 8 3.78 -59.26 -8.42
N GLY A 9 4.70 -58.37 -8.80
CA GLY A 9 4.96 -57.13 -8.09
C GLY A 9 3.81 -56.14 -8.22
N SER A 10 3.23 -55.73 -7.09
CA SER A 10 2.21 -54.69 -7.00
C SER A 10 2.85 -53.30 -7.16
N MET A 11 2.50 -52.59 -8.24
CA MET A 11 2.84 -51.17 -8.43
C MET A 11 1.73 -50.29 -7.85
N LEU A 12 2.03 -49.51 -6.81
CA LEU A 12 1.15 -48.46 -6.30
C LEU A 12 1.22 -47.21 -7.20
N PRO A 13 0.10 -46.60 -7.59
CA PRO A 13 0.12 -45.38 -8.38
C PRO A 13 0.57 -44.19 -7.53
N ARG A 14 1.57 -43.44 -8.00
CA ARG A 14 1.96 -42.16 -7.42
C ARG A 14 1.02 -41.06 -7.94
N VAL A 15 0.20 -40.51 -7.06
CA VAL A 15 -0.61 -39.32 -7.35
C VAL A 15 0.28 -38.09 -7.22
N PHE A 16 0.43 -37.33 -8.31
CA PHE A 16 1.01 -35.99 -8.27
C PHE A 16 -0.10 -34.97 -8.10
N VAL A 17 -0.04 -34.19 -7.02
CA VAL A 17 -0.91 -33.02 -6.84
C VAL A 17 -0.17 -31.81 -7.41
N ALA A 18 -0.69 -31.24 -8.49
CA ALA A 18 -0.22 -29.95 -8.99
C ALA A 18 -0.93 -28.84 -8.21
N ALA A 19 -0.19 -28.09 -7.39
CA ALA A 19 -0.69 -26.87 -6.77
C ALA A 19 -0.53 -25.70 -7.75
N SER A 20 -1.63 -25.14 -8.22
CA SER A 20 -1.62 -23.89 -8.99
C SER A 20 -1.59 -22.70 -8.03
N VAL A 21 -0.53 -21.90 -8.07
CA VAL A 21 -0.46 -20.61 -7.37
C VAL A 21 -1.12 -19.55 -8.25
N MET A 22 -2.25 -18.99 -7.81
CA MET A 22 -2.74 -17.72 -8.37
C MET A 22 -1.86 -16.59 -7.86
N VAL A 23 -1.06 -15.99 -8.74
CA VAL A 23 -0.44 -14.68 -8.48
C VAL A 23 -1.46 -13.63 -8.91
N ALA A 24 -2.10 -12.97 -7.95
CA ALA A 24 -2.90 -11.80 -8.26
C ALA A 24 -1.95 -10.68 -8.76
N PRO A 25 -2.27 -9.95 -9.84
CA PRO A 25 -1.50 -8.78 -10.22
C PRO A 25 -1.57 -7.75 -9.09
N ALA A 26 -0.41 -7.32 -8.59
CA ALA A 26 -0.34 -6.16 -7.73
C ALA A 26 -0.76 -4.93 -8.54
N PHE A 27 -1.84 -4.26 -8.16
CA PHE A 27 -2.17 -2.92 -8.64
C PHE A 27 -1.20 -1.93 -7.99
N ALA A 28 0.06 -1.93 -8.41
CA ALA A 28 0.99 -0.89 -8.04
C ALA A 28 0.77 0.28 -9.02
N ASP A 29 -0.07 1.24 -8.61
CA ASP A 29 -0.03 2.56 -9.20
C ASP A 29 1.42 3.07 -9.12
N THR A 30 1.94 3.64 -10.21
CA THR A 30 3.36 4.04 -10.32
C THR A 30 3.71 5.30 -9.52
N ASN A 31 2.77 5.78 -8.69
CA ASN A 31 2.94 6.93 -7.82
C ASN A 31 3.95 6.60 -6.70
N THR A 32 5.21 6.90 -6.99
CA THR A 32 6.31 6.76 -6.05
C THR A 32 6.37 7.98 -5.13
N LEU A 33 6.30 7.75 -3.82
CA LEU A 33 6.56 8.77 -2.81
C LEU A 33 8.05 8.78 -2.45
N THR A 34 8.75 9.85 -2.83
CA THR A 34 10.17 10.04 -2.51
C THR A 34 10.32 10.94 -1.30
N ALA A 35 10.91 10.42 -0.23
CA ALA A 35 11.22 11.21 0.96
C ALA A 35 12.53 11.99 0.79
N VAL A 36 12.52 13.29 1.09
CA VAL A 36 13.73 14.13 1.10
C VAL A 36 14.37 14.17 2.48
N LYS A 37 15.71 14.23 2.54
CA LYS A 37 16.42 14.36 3.82
C LYS A 37 16.32 15.80 4.34
N GLY A 38 15.80 15.97 5.54
CA GLY A 38 15.79 17.25 6.25
C GLY A 38 17.01 17.44 7.15
N THR A 39 17.35 18.70 7.45
CA THR A 39 18.40 19.07 8.41
C THR A 39 17.86 19.28 9.83
N ALA A 40 16.55 19.51 9.95
CA ALA A 40 15.83 19.66 11.22
C ALA A 40 14.43 19.03 11.07
N ALA A 41 13.88 18.55 12.18
CA ALA A 41 12.52 18.04 12.23
C ALA A 41 11.52 19.16 11.90
N PRO A 42 10.54 18.93 11.00
CA PRO A 42 9.47 19.89 10.77
C PRO A 42 8.54 19.97 11.99
N ALA A 43 7.85 21.09 12.14
CA ALA A 43 6.82 21.26 13.15
C ALA A 43 5.60 20.38 12.82
N LEU A 44 4.99 19.78 13.84
CA LEU A 44 3.76 18.99 13.72
C LEU A 44 2.54 19.83 14.11
N ASP A 45 2.39 20.99 13.47
CA ASP A 45 1.34 21.98 13.76
C ASP A 45 0.22 22.03 12.71
N GLY A 46 0.34 21.21 11.65
CA GLY A 46 -0.61 21.15 10.55
C GLY A 46 -0.30 22.12 9.41
N SER A 47 0.77 22.91 9.49
CA SER A 47 1.25 23.71 8.36
C SER A 47 2.36 23.01 7.57
N ALA A 48 2.49 23.35 6.29
CA ALA A 48 3.53 22.85 5.40
C ALA A 48 4.57 23.93 5.05
N ASP A 49 4.75 24.91 5.93
CA ASP A 49 5.59 26.09 5.69
C ASP A 49 7.08 25.84 5.94
N ASP A 50 7.45 24.75 6.63
CA ASP A 50 8.85 24.42 6.90
C ASP A 50 9.67 24.24 5.61
N PRO A 51 10.96 24.65 5.60
CA PRO A 51 11.80 24.61 4.40
C PRO A 51 11.91 23.23 3.73
N VAL A 52 11.83 22.14 4.50
CA VAL A 52 11.93 20.77 3.98
C VAL A 52 10.82 20.43 2.98
N TRP A 53 9.67 21.09 3.08
CA TRP A 53 8.52 20.84 2.21
C TRP A 53 8.62 21.52 0.84
N GLN A 54 9.52 22.49 0.69
CA GLN A 54 9.75 23.19 -0.58
C GLN A 54 10.51 22.32 -1.59
N SER A 55 11.33 21.38 -1.10
CA SER A 55 12.08 20.44 -1.94
C SER A 55 11.45 19.04 -2.02
N ALA A 56 10.52 18.71 -1.12
CA ALA A 56 9.82 17.44 -1.11
C ALA A 56 8.85 17.32 -2.31
N PRO A 57 9.02 16.32 -3.21
CA PRO A 57 8.09 16.08 -4.30
C PRO A 57 6.69 15.78 -3.78
N ALA A 58 5.68 16.40 -4.38
CA ALA A 58 4.29 16.08 -4.10
C ALA A 58 3.82 14.94 -5.00
N VAL A 59 3.12 13.98 -4.41
CA VAL A 59 2.40 12.94 -5.15
C VAL A 59 0.91 13.22 -5.02
N THR A 60 0.20 13.20 -6.14
CA THR A 60 -1.25 13.37 -6.15
C THR A 60 -1.94 12.08 -5.75
N LEU A 61 -2.89 12.19 -4.83
CA LEU A 61 -3.73 11.11 -4.34
C LEU A 61 -5.19 11.39 -4.71
N ASN A 62 -5.84 10.37 -5.26
CA ASN A 62 -7.26 10.40 -5.57
C ASN A 62 -8.01 9.62 -4.50
N PHE A 63 -8.78 10.32 -3.68
CA PHE A 63 -9.64 9.73 -2.67
C PHE A 63 -11.04 9.56 -3.25
N GLY A 64 -11.67 8.41 -3.03
CA GLY A 64 -13.02 8.13 -3.48
C GLY A 64 -13.80 7.32 -2.47
N LYS A 65 -15.11 7.18 -2.72
CA LYS A 65 -16.05 6.48 -1.82
C LYS A 65 -16.08 7.11 -0.41
N GLY A 66 -15.89 8.43 -0.32
CA GLY A 66 -16.02 9.12 0.95
C GLY A 66 -17.49 9.18 1.36
N GLU A 67 -17.84 8.49 2.44
CA GLU A 67 -19.21 8.51 2.99
C GLU A 67 -19.66 9.94 3.31
N ASN A 68 -18.76 10.74 3.88
CA ASN A 68 -18.95 12.16 4.18
C ASN A 68 -19.19 13.03 2.94
N PHE A 69 -18.89 12.52 1.74
CA PHE A 69 -19.14 13.20 0.47
C PHE A 69 -20.32 12.56 -0.29
N GLY A 70 -21.34 12.05 0.41
CA GLY A 70 -22.56 11.49 -0.17
C GLY A 70 -22.38 10.10 -0.78
N GLY A 71 -21.47 9.27 -0.23
CA GLY A 71 -21.24 7.87 -0.62
C GLY A 71 -20.51 7.67 -1.96
N ASN A 72 -20.51 8.66 -2.84
CA ASN A 72 -19.82 8.66 -4.13
C ASN A 72 -18.71 9.71 -4.23
N GLY A 73 -18.56 10.53 -3.20
CA GLY A 73 -17.73 11.70 -3.36
C GLY A 73 -16.25 11.37 -3.40
N ARG A 74 -15.57 12.23 -4.14
CA ARG A 74 -14.16 12.17 -4.45
C ARG A 74 -13.52 13.46 -4.01
N THR A 75 -12.32 13.35 -3.47
CA THR A 75 -11.46 14.51 -3.24
C THR A 75 -10.05 14.16 -3.70
N GLU A 76 -9.29 15.19 -4.05
CA GLU A 76 -7.89 15.05 -4.40
C GLU A 76 -7.05 15.66 -3.28
N GLY A 77 -5.89 15.06 -3.06
CA GLY A 77 -4.90 15.62 -2.17
C GLY A 77 -3.49 15.38 -2.64
N THR A 78 -2.56 16.00 -1.95
CA THR A 78 -1.13 15.84 -2.18
C THR A 78 -0.47 15.26 -0.95
N LEU A 79 0.42 14.30 -1.16
CA LEU A 79 1.29 13.74 -0.14
C LEU A 79 2.74 14.12 -0.43
N LYS A 80 3.43 14.65 0.57
CA LYS A 80 4.89 14.87 0.57
C LYS A 80 5.52 14.10 1.72
N ALA A 81 6.78 13.70 1.56
CA ALA A 81 7.52 12.99 2.59
C ALA A 81 8.92 13.60 2.80
N ALA A 82 9.36 13.59 4.05
CA ALA A 82 10.70 13.98 4.46
C ALA A 82 11.19 13.05 5.58
N TYR A 83 12.51 12.92 5.76
CA TYR A 83 13.07 12.16 6.88
C TYR A 83 14.21 12.91 7.55
N VAL A 84 14.32 12.75 8.87
CA VAL A 84 15.39 13.32 9.70
C VAL A 84 15.80 12.29 10.74
N GLY A 85 17.06 11.84 10.68
CA GLY A 85 17.50 10.67 11.45
C GLY A 85 16.66 9.44 11.10
N ASP A 86 16.07 8.83 12.13
CA ASP A 86 15.23 7.63 11.99
C ASP A 86 13.73 7.94 11.87
N MET A 87 13.36 9.23 11.80
CA MET A 87 11.95 9.64 11.72
C MET A 87 11.55 10.03 10.29
N LEU A 88 10.45 9.43 9.83
CA LEU A 88 9.73 9.80 8.61
C LEU A 88 8.59 10.76 8.97
N TYR A 89 8.53 11.87 8.26
CA TYR A 89 7.48 12.87 8.35
C TYR A 89 6.72 12.92 7.04
N MET A 90 5.40 13.05 7.13
CA MET A 90 4.53 13.13 5.97
C MET A 90 3.54 14.27 6.16
N VAL A 91 3.28 15.00 5.09
CA VAL A 91 2.20 15.98 5.05
C VAL A 91 1.22 15.63 3.95
N LEU A 92 -0.04 15.42 4.38
CA LEU A 92 -1.18 15.19 3.51
C LEU A 92 -2.04 16.45 3.52
N GLN A 93 -2.28 17.02 2.35
CA GLN A 93 -3.17 18.15 2.16
C GLN A 93 -4.26 17.75 1.18
N TYR A 94 -5.51 17.98 1.52
CA TYR A 94 -6.66 17.69 0.66
C TYR A 94 -7.74 18.73 0.90
N LYS A 95 -8.56 18.97 -0.11
CA LYS A 95 -9.72 19.85 0.04
C LYS A 95 -10.83 19.09 0.79
N ASP A 96 -11.28 19.66 1.90
CA ASP A 96 -12.39 19.12 2.68
C ASP A 96 -13.50 20.17 2.85
N ASP A 97 -14.39 20.23 1.86
CA ASP A 97 -15.57 21.10 1.92
C ASP A 97 -16.60 20.61 2.97
N THR A 98 -16.47 19.37 3.45
CA THR A 98 -17.43 18.72 4.36
C THR A 98 -17.09 18.93 5.83
N TYR A 99 -15.91 19.50 6.14
CA TYR A 99 -15.39 19.63 7.50
C TYR A 99 -15.50 18.31 8.29
N SER A 100 -14.96 17.24 7.71
CA SER A 100 -14.99 15.85 8.21
C SER A 100 -14.40 15.67 9.63
N GLN A 101 -13.84 16.73 10.22
CA GLN A 101 -13.45 16.81 11.64
C GLN A 101 -14.64 16.62 12.59
N LYS A 102 -15.84 17.01 12.15
CA LYS A 102 -17.09 16.73 12.88
C LYS A 102 -17.57 15.31 12.57
N ARG A 103 -16.89 14.30 13.11
CA ARG A 103 -17.52 13.01 13.34
C ARG A 103 -18.55 13.22 14.45
N PHE A 104 -19.80 13.51 14.08
CA PHE A 104 -20.89 13.50 15.05
C PHE A 104 -20.98 12.08 15.66
N PRO A 105 -21.18 11.95 16.98
CA PRO A 105 -21.42 10.66 17.63
C PRO A 105 -22.70 9.98 17.12
#